data_AF-A0ABC8SM70-F1
#
_entry.id   AF-A0ABC8SM70-F1
#
_cell.length_a   1.000
_cell.length_b   1.000
_cell.length_c   1.000
_cell.angle_alpha   90.00
_cell.angle_beta   90.00
_cell.angle_gamma   90.00
#
_symmetry.space_group_name_H-M   'P 1'
#
loop_
_entity.id
_entity.type
_entity.pdbx_description
1 polymer ?
#
loop_
_entity_poly.entity_id
_entity_poly.type
_entity_poly.pdbx_seq_one_letter_code
_entity_poly.pdbx_strand_id
1 'polypeptide(L)' 'MHTAKALEEKLQASGVPYEEYLYPETGHAFMNKSPEGVKRRKGMGMDDAVVELAWSRFRSWVSRFLSP' A
#
# COMPACT_ATOMS: atom_id res chain seq x y z
N MET A 1 -4.37 -6.74 -12.90
CA MET A 1 -3.03 -6.11 -12.97
C MET A 1 -2.93 -4.95 -13.98
N HIS A 2 -3.82 -4.83 -14.98
CA HIS A 2 -3.75 -3.74 -15.98
C HIS A 2 -3.75 -2.31 -15.39
N THR A 3 -4.47 -2.07 -14.30
CA THR A 3 -4.57 -0.74 -13.68
C THR A 3 -3.28 -0.27 -13.02
N ALA A 4 -2.52 -1.18 -12.40
CA ALA A 4 -1.25 -0.85 -11.74
C ALA A 4 -0.18 -0.47 -12.78
N LYS A 5 0.00 -1.32 -13.80
CA LYS A 5 0.96 -1.06 -14.87
C LYS A 5 0.70 0.24 -15.62
N ALA A 6 -0.56 0.55 -15.93
CA ALA A 6 -0.91 1.81 -16.58
C ALA A 6 -0.67 3.05 -15.69
N LEU A 7 -0.70 2.89 -14.36
CA LEU A 7 -0.34 3.94 -13.42
C LEU A 7 1.19 4.10 -13.34
N GLU A 8 1.93 2.99 -13.29
CA GLU A 8 3.39 2.97 -13.30
C GLU A 8 3.95 3.74 -14.50
N GLU A 9 3.47 3.46 -15.71
CA GLU A 9 3.90 4.14 -16.94
C GLU A 9 3.67 5.66 -16.88
N LYS A 10 2.54 6.09 -16.27
CA LYS A 10 2.23 7.52 -16.08
C LYS A 10 3.13 8.17 -15.03
N LEU A 11 3.42 7.46 -13.93
CA LEU A 11 4.31 7.95 -12.89
C LEU A 11 5.75 8.08 -13.42
N GLN A 12 6.23 7.11 -14.19
CA GLN A 12 7.52 7.20 -14.89
C GLN A 12 7.62 8.44 -15.79
N ALA A 13 6.58 8.73 -16.57
CA ALA A 13 6.55 9.88 -17.47
C ALA A 13 6.46 11.24 -16.75
N SER A 14 6.01 11.27 -15.49
CA SER A 14 5.72 12.50 -14.75
C SER A 14 6.97 13.23 -14.22
N GLY A 15 8.11 12.54 -14.12
CA GLY A 15 9.34 13.09 -13.56
C GLY A 15 9.28 13.40 -12.05
N VAL A 16 8.17 13.09 -11.36
CA VAL A 16 8.09 13.25 -9.90
C VAL A 16 8.61 11.99 -9.19
N PRO A 17 9.20 12.12 -7.98
CA PRO A 17 9.54 10.96 -7.18
C PRO A 17 8.30 10.11 -6.87
N TYR A 18 8.41 8.80 -7.06
CA TYR A 18 7.34 7.85 -6.74
C TYR A 18 7.91 6.50 -6.28
N GLU A 19 7.10 5.75 -5.53
CA GLU A 19 7.34 4.36 -5.15
C GLU A 19 6.06 3.55 -5.41
N GLU A 20 6.18 2.38 -6.05
CA GLU A 20 5.06 1.44 -6.25
C GLU A 20 5.34 0.12 -5.51
N TYR A 21 4.32 -0.38 -4.81
CA TYR A 21 4.39 -1.64 -4.09
C TYR A 21 3.14 -2.48 -4.37
N LEU A 22 3.33 -3.63 -5.00
CA LEU A 22 2.30 -4.63 -5.20
C LEU A 22 2.34 -5.64 -4.06
N TYR A 23 1.20 -5.88 -3.44
CA TYR A 23 1.04 -6.83 -2.34
C TYR A 23 0.21 -8.01 -2.83
N PRO A 24 0.84 -9.15 -3.18
CA PRO A 24 0.12 -10.36 -3.52
C PRO A 24 -0.85 -10.75 -2.40
N GLU A 25 -1.94 -11.42 -2.77
CA GLU A 25 -2.89 -12.00 -1.80
C GLU A 25 -3.64 -10.98 -0.93
N THR A 26 -3.55 -9.69 -1.27
CA THR A 26 -4.33 -8.64 -0.62
C THR A 26 -5.50 -8.14 -1.46
N GLY A 27 -6.62 -7.85 -0.79
CA GLY A 27 -7.83 -7.27 -1.39
C GLY A 27 -8.02 -5.78 -1.10
N HIS A 28 -9.14 -5.24 -1.59
CA HIS A 28 -9.48 -3.82 -1.39
C HIS A 28 -9.56 -3.45 0.10
N ALA A 29 -9.03 -2.27 0.45
CA ALA A 29 -8.98 -1.74 1.81
C ALA A 29 -8.21 -2.63 2.82
N PHE A 30 -7.17 -3.35 2.37
CA PHE A 30 -6.38 -4.22 3.26
C PHE A 30 -5.71 -3.46 4.41
N MET A 31 -5.40 -2.16 4.25
CA MET A 31 -4.76 -1.38 5.33
C MET A 31 -5.70 -0.91 6.45
N ASN A 32 -7.01 -1.20 6.39
CA ASN A 32 -7.99 -0.71 7.38
C ASN A 32 -7.78 -1.33 8.78
N LYS A 33 -7.32 -0.55 9.77
CA LYS A 33 -7.08 -1.03 11.14
C LYS A 33 -8.30 -0.97 12.08
N SER A 34 -9.50 -0.63 11.60
CA SER A 34 -10.71 -0.71 12.44
C SER A 34 -10.96 -2.16 12.92
N PRO A 35 -11.61 -2.38 14.07
CA PRO A 35 -11.92 -3.72 14.57
C PRO A 35 -12.64 -4.59 13.52
N GLU A 36 -13.58 -4.00 12.77
CA GLU A 36 -14.33 -4.66 11.71
C GLU A 36 -13.44 -4.97 10.50
N GLY A 37 -12.55 -4.05 10.14
CA GLY A 37 -11.58 -4.22 9.06
C GLY A 37 -10.61 -5.37 9.33
N VAL A 38 -10.08 -5.44 10.55
CA VAL A 38 -9.23 -6.54 11.03
C VAL A 38 -9.99 -7.87 11.01
N LYS A 39 -11.20 -7.90 11.56
CA LYS A 39 -12.05 -9.10 11.57
C LYS A 39 -12.31 -9.63 10.17
N ARG A 40 -12.68 -8.74 9.24
CA ARG A 40 -12.96 -9.10 7.84
C ARG A 40 -11.73 -9.66 7.14
N ARG A 41 -10.57 -9.02 7.28
CA ARG A 41 -9.31 -9.51 6.68
C ARG A 41 -8.91 -10.89 7.15
N LYS A 42 -8.97 -11.13 8.47
CA LYS A 42 -8.69 -12.44 9.05
C LYS A 42 -9.63 -13.50 8.47
N GLY A 43 -10.91 -13.16 8.30
CA GLY A 43 -11.89 -14.03 7.64
C GLY A 43 -11.61 -14.29 6.16
N MET A 44 -10.84 -13.43 5.49
CA MET A 44 -10.41 -13.59 4.10
C MET A 44 -9.01 -14.23 3.96
N GLY A 45 -8.38 -14.66 5.07
CA GLY A 45 -7.04 -15.26 5.04
C GLY A 45 -5.91 -14.27 4.78
N MET A 46 -6.15 -12.96 4.97
CA MET A 46 -5.15 -11.92 4.70
C MET A 46 -4.23 -11.69 5.91
N ASP A 47 -2.93 -11.57 5.66
CA ASP A 47 -1.91 -11.40 6.69
C ASP A 47 -1.79 -9.94 7.19
N ASP A 48 -1.81 -9.78 8.51
CA ASP A 48 -1.59 -8.49 9.17
C ASP A 48 -0.14 -7.99 8.99
N ALA A 49 0.85 -8.87 8.73
CA ALA A 49 2.23 -8.47 8.46
C ALA A 49 2.34 -7.58 7.20
N VAL A 50 1.52 -7.84 6.18
CA VAL A 50 1.48 -7.04 4.96
C VAL A 50 0.95 -5.63 5.23
N VAL A 51 0.01 -5.50 6.17
CA VAL A 51 -0.51 -4.20 6.61
C VAL A 51 0.58 -3.39 7.31
N GLU A 52 1.33 -4.00 8.22
CA GLU A 52 2.42 -3.31 8.90
C GLU A 52 3.57 -2.93 7.96
N LEU A 53 3.90 -3.79 6.99
CA LEU A 53 4.87 -3.47 5.94
C LEU A 53 4.43 -2.26 5.11
N ALA A 54 3.17 -2.24 4.67
CA ALA A 54 2.63 -1.12 3.89
C ALA A 54 2.65 0.20 4.68
N TRP A 55 2.28 0.15 5.97
CA TRP A 55 2.37 1.32 6.85
C TRP A 55 3.80 1.78 7.10
N SER A 56 4.75 0.86 7.21
CA SER A 56 6.17 1.16 7.35
C SER A 56 6.71 1.93 6.14
N ARG A 57 6.42 1.43 4.93
CA ARG A 57 6.78 2.09 3.66
C ARG A 57 6.18 3.48 3.55
N PHE A 58 4.88 3.61 3.86
CA PHE A 58 4.21 4.91 3.85
C PHE A 58 4.88 5.92 4.78
N ARG A 59 5.18 5.53 6.04
CA ARG A 59 5.87 6.41 6.99
C ARG A 59 7.26 6.80 6.48
N SER A 60 8.03 5.83 6.00
CA SER A 60 9.35 6.07 5.42
C SER A 60 9.29 7.08 4.27
N TRP A 61 8.35 6.91 3.35
CA TRP A 61 8.14 7.82 2.22
C TRP A 61 7.79 9.24 2.69
N VAL A 62 6.77 9.36 3.54
CA VAL A 62 6.30 10.67 4.03
C VAL A 62 7.38 11.40 4.83
N SER A 63 8.14 10.69 5.66
CA SER A 63 9.26 11.27 6.41
C SER A 63 10.33 11.89 5.52
N ARG A 64 10.54 11.40 4.28
CA ARG A 64 11.51 12.02 3.35
C ARG A 64 11.11 13.43 2.93
N PHE A 65 9.83 13.77 2.97
CA PHE A 65 9.31 15.05 2.47
C PHE A 65 8.76 15.95 3.58
N LEU A 66 8.39 15.39 4.73
CA LEU A 66 7.76 16.12 5.84
C LEU A 66 8.64 16.21 7.10
N SER A 67 9.86 15.65 7.09
CA SER A 67 10.81 15.91 8.19
C SER A 67 11.41 17.32 8.05
N PRO A 68 11.60 18.07 9.15
CA PRO A 68 12.23 19.39 9.14
C PRO A 68 13.61 19.41 8.48
#